data_AF-A0A9Q9HL55-F1
#
_entry.id   AF-A0A9Q9HL55-F1
#
_cell.length_a   1.000
_cell.length_b   1.000
_cell.length_c   1.000
_cell.angle_alpha   90.00
_cell.angle_beta   90.00
_cell.angle_gamma   90.00
#
_symmetry.space_group_name_H-M   'P 1'
#
loop_
_entity.id
_entity.type
_entity.pdbx_description
1 polymer ?
#
loop_
_entity_poly.entity_id
_entity_poly.type
_entity_poly.pdbx_seq_one_letter_code
_entity_poly.pdbx_strand_id
1 'polypeptide(L)'
;MTNEEVVTELPICWAELSSLSDDEKAVVGVLSYATTESNALRRMFIFASHEMVGEDAIDTAISIQRFVLLRTASSRLFEVKEFLEFGGKRKTLKDEKILAFAAEALDAFEKLKGKNGYEIARNMRHEATHHYSLSAARKNLRHVPSNANCSLYLHQMTGNSYYPMGEEVMFVGGMNRVGAKFSSKEEKQELINEWYEWNLAASQWLENTFTSCLKLFLLPKFPQKKALRKSFRLGPELVSSPDEHKVPIFLGDVSNVTN
;
A
#
# COMPACT_ATOMS: atom_id res chain seq x y z
N MET A 1 27.98 2.66 13.77
CA MET A 1 28.20 1.20 13.60
C MET A 1 27.68 0.82 12.23
N THR A 2 28.37 -0.02 11.47
CA THR A 2 27.88 -0.50 10.16
C THR A 2 27.05 -1.75 10.37
N ASN A 3 25.84 -1.80 9.81
CA ASN A 3 24.98 -2.98 9.86
C ASN A 3 25.29 -3.91 8.67
N GLU A 4 25.30 -5.21 8.90
CA GLU A 4 25.49 -6.22 7.85
C GLU A 4 24.14 -6.81 7.45
N GLU A 5 23.70 -6.53 6.23
CA GLU A 5 22.45 -7.06 5.68
C GLU A 5 22.73 -8.16 4.65
N VAL A 6 22.02 -9.27 4.77
CA VAL A 6 22.21 -10.44 3.92
C VAL A 6 20.98 -10.63 3.04
N VAL A 7 21.19 -10.67 1.73
CA VAL A 7 20.13 -10.99 0.76
C VAL A 7 20.49 -12.22 -0.06
N THR A 8 19.46 -12.87 -0.59
CA THR A 8 19.59 -13.95 -1.56
C THR A 8 19.25 -13.40 -2.94
N GLU A 9 20.23 -13.36 -3.83
CA GLU A 9 20.09 -12.89 -5.21
C GLU A 9 19.99 -14.07 -6.16
N LEU A 10 19.00 -14.07 -7.06
CA LEU A 10 19.00 -14.93 -8.23
C LEU A 10 19.38 -14.07 -9.45
N PRO A 11 20.65 -14.11 -9.92
CA PRO A 11 21.10 -13.21 -10.97
C PRO A 11 20.52 -13.62 -12.33
N ILE A 12 19.64 -12.77 -12.85
CA ILE A 12 19.00 -12.92 -14.17
C ILE A 12 19.16 -11.61 -14.92
N CYS A 13 19.70 -11.65 -16.13
CA CYS A 13 19.82 -10.46 -16.98
C CYS A 13 18.74 -10.44 -18.08
N TRP A 14 18.50 -9.27 -18.68
CA TRP A 14 17.47 -9.10 -19.70
C TRP A 14 17.64 -10.04 -20.90
N ALA A 15 18.90 -10.27 -21.32
CA ALA A 15 19.20 -11.17 -22.44
C ALA A 15 18.76 -12.61 -22.17
N GLU A 16 18.83 -13.07 -20.92
CA GLU A 16 18.41 -14.42 -20.52
C GLU A 16 16.88 -14.59 -20.58
N LEU A 17 16.13 -13.50 -20.41
CA LEU A 17 14.68 -13.48 -20.52
C LEU A 17 14.18 -13.63 -21.96
N SER A 18 15.05 -13.68 -22.97
CA SER A 18 14.67 -13.87 -24.37
C SER A 18 13.88 -15.17 -24.62
N SER A 19 14.01 -16.14 -23.71
CA SER A 19 13.30 -17.43 -23.74
C SER A 19 11.83 -17.36 -23.28
N LEU A 20 11.42 -16.23 -22.70
CA LEU A 20 10.04 -15.92 -22.35
C LEU A 20 9.33 -15.25 -23.52
N SER A 21 8.03 -15.50 -23.66
CA SER A 21 7.17 -14.71 -24.53
C SER A 21 7.07 -13.26 -24.01
N ASP A 22 6.67 -12.34 -24.88
CA ASP A 22 6.53 -10.94 -24.46
C ASP A 22 5.40 -10.76 -23.42
N ASP A 23 4.35 -11.57 -23.50
CA ASP A 23 3.30 -11.62 -22.48
C ASP A 23 3.83 -12.14 -21.14
N GLU A 24 4.65 -13.21 -21.14
CA GLU A 24 5.29 -13.74 -19.93
C GLU A 24 6.21 -12.69 -19.29
N LYS A 25 7.04 -11.99 -20.09
CA LYS A 25 7.90 -10.90 -19.61
C LYS A 25 7.08 -9.76 -19.03
N ALA A 26 5.98 -9.38 -19.69
CA ALA A 26 5.11 -8.32 -19.22
C ALA A 26 4.48 -8.67 -17.87
N VAL A 27 3.97 -9.90 -17.68
CA VAL A 27 3.40 -10.35 -16.40
C VAL A 27 4.46 -10.38 -15.30
N VAL A 28 5.63 -10.97 -15.56
CA VAL A 28 6.73 -11.00 -14.58
C VAL A 28 7.17 -9.57 -14.20
N GLY A 29 7.32 -8.69 -15.19
CA GLY A 29 7.73 -7.30 -14.99
C GLY A 29 6.73 -6.49 -14.17
N VAL A 30 5.44 -6.56 -14.50
CA VAL A 30 4.39 -5.82 -13.79
C VAL A 30 4.23 -6.33 -12.36
N LEU A 31 4.22 -7.65 -12.14
CA LEU A 31 4.12 -8.20 -10.79
C LEU A 31 5.37 -7.89 -9.95
N SER A 32 6.56 -7.93 -10.54
CA SER A 32 7.80 -7.51 -9.86
C SER A 32 7.76 -6.05 -9.44
N TYR A 33 7.28 -5.17 -10.32
CA TYR A 33 7.07 -3.75 -10.04
C TYR A 33 6.08 -3.56 -8.89
N ALA A 34 4.90 -4.18 -8.97
CA ALA A 34 3.85 -4.06 -7.96
C ALA A 34 4.29 -4.59 -6.59
N THR A 35 4.96 -5.75 -6.52
CA THR A 35 5.51 -6.29 -5.27
C THR A 35 6.56 -5.35 -4.68
N THR A 36 7.39 -4.71 -5.51
CA THR A 36 8.39 -3.74 -5.05
C THR A 36 7.74 -2.50 -4.44
N GLU A 37 6.73 -1.92 -5.11
CA GLU A 37 5.97 -0.78 -4.59
C GLU A 37 5.25 -1.14 -3.28
N SER A 38 4.58 -2.29 -3.23
CA SER A 38 3.88 -2.77 -2.03
C SER A 38 4.84 -2.94 -0.85
N ASN A 39 6.02 -3.52 -1.09
CA ASN A 39 7.06 -3.66 -0.06
C ASN A 39 7.58 -2.31 0.44
N ALA A 40 7.76 -1.33 -0.45
CA ALA A 40 8.18 0.00 -0.07
C ALA A 40 7.11 0.71 0.78
N LEU A 41 5.84 0.67 0.35
CA LEU A 41 4.72 1.25 1.08
C LEU A 41 4.53 0.59 2.46
N ARG A 42 4.71 -0.75 2.56
CA ARG A 42 4.64 -1.46 3.84
C ARG A 42 5.72 -0.97 4.80
N ARG A 43 6.96 -0.81 4.33
CA ARG A 43 8.04 -0.23 5.15
C ARG A 43 7.66 1.18 5.61
N MET A 44 7.26 2.06 4.70
CA MET A 44 6.87 3.43 5.04
C MET A 44 5.73 3.47 6.07
N PHE A 45 4.72 2.59 5.93
CA PHE A 45 3.62 2.51 6.87
C PHE A 45 4.08 2.13 8.29
N ILE A 46 4.97 1.13 8.41
CA ILE A 46 5.53 0.70 9.70
C ILE A 46 6.30 1.86 10.36
N PHE A 47 7.15 2.54 9.60
CA PHE A 47 7.94 3.67 10.10
C PHE A 47 7.10 4.93 10.37
N ALA A 48 5.88 5.02 9.83
CA ALA A 48 4.94 6.11 10.11
C ALA A 48 4.09 5.89 11.38
N SER A 49 4.30 4.80 12.12
CA SER A 49 3.56 4.52 13.35
C SER A 49 4.14 5.31 14.53
N HIS A 50 3.58 6.51 14.75
CA HIS A 50 3.82 7.35 15.93
C HIS A 50 2.78 7.11 17.02
N GLU A 51 3.17 7.33 18.27
CA GLU A 51 2.25 7.41 19.41
C GLU A 51 1.47 8.74 19.35
N MET A 52 0.22 8.71 19.78
CA MET A 52 -0.57 9.93 19.94
C MET A 52 -0.06 10.70 21.15
N VAL A 53 0.10 12.01 21.01
CA VAL A 53 0.68 12.91 22.01
C VAL A 53 -0.38 13.70 22.78
N GLY A 54 -1.66 13.58 22.41
CA GLY A 54 -2.78 14.26 23.06
C GLY A 54 -3.01 15.70 22.61
N GLU A 55 -2.22 16.18 21.65
CA GLU A 55 -2.43 17.47 20.97
C GLU A 55 -3.16 17.22 19.65
N ASP A 56 -4.40 17.70 19.54
CA ASP A 56 -5.30 17.39 18.42
C ASP A 56 -4.67 17.70 17.06
N ALA A 57 -3.95 18.81 16.96
CA ALA A 57 -3.25 19.18 15.74
C ALA A 57 -2.23 18.11 15.31
N ILE A 58 -1.40 17.64 16.25
CA ILE A 58 -0.31 16.69 15.99
C ILE A 58 -0.88 15.29 15.74
N ASP A 59 -1.82 14.85 16.57
CA ASP A 59 -2.47 13.54 16.45
C ASP A 59 -3.24 13.42 15.13
N THR A 60 -3.83 14.52 14.68
CA THR A 60 -4.43 14.60 13.34
C THR A 60 -3.38 14.43 12.26
N ALA A 61 -2.26 15.15 12.31
CA ALA A 61 -1.18 15.02 11.32
C ALA A 61 -0.62 13.57 11.26
N ILE A 62 -0.40 12.94 12.42
CA ILE A 62 -0.01 11.53 12.55
C ILE A 62 -1.00 10.62 11.83
N SER A 63 -2.29 10.80 12.12
CA SER A 63 -3.36 9.98 11.53
C SER A 63 -3.44 10.14 10.02
N ILE A 64 -3.38 11.38 9.52
CA ILE A 64 -3.41 11.69 8.08
C ILE A 64 -2.27 10.99 7.35
N GLN A 65 -1.03 11.11 7.85
CA GLN A 65 0.13 10.46 7.24
C GLN A 65 -0.06 8.95 7.12
N ARG A 66 -0.53 8.29 8.18
CA ARG A 66 -0.78 6.84 8.17
C ARG A 66 -1.90 6.44 7.21
N PHE A 67 -3.01 7.18 7.18
CA PHE A 67 -4.14 6.86 6.31
C PHE A 67 -3.82 7.10 4.83
N VAL A 68 -3.03 8.11 4.48
CA VAL A 68 -2.56 8.33 3.10
C VAL A 68 -1.76 7.11 2.62
N LEU A 69 -0.84 6.60 3.44
CA LEU A 69 -0.05 5.41 3.11
C LEU A 69 -0.94 4.17 2.95
N LEU A 70 -1.87 3.96 3.88
CA LEU A 70 -2.77 2.80 3.85
C LEU A 70 -3.71 2.82 2.63
N ARG A 71 -4.28 3.98 2.28
CA ARG A 71 -5.09 4.16 1.05
C ARG A 71 -4.28 3.87 -0.20
N THR A 72 -3.07 4.41 -0.26
CA THR A 72 -2.17 4.19 -1.40
C THR A 72 -1.83 2.72 -1.56
N ALA A 73 -1.48 2.03 -0.47
CA ALA A 73 -1.24 0.59 -0.47
C ALA A 73 -2.46 -0.21 -0.92
N SER A 74 -3.65 0.07 -0.36
CA SER A 74 -4.90 -0.59 -0.76
C SER A 74 -5.17 -0.43 -2.24
N SER A 75 -5.01 0.78 -2.78
CA SER A 75 -5.30 1.04 -4.18
C SER A 75 -4.39 0.25 -5.12
N ARG A 76 -3.08 0.19 -4.84
CA ARG A 76 -2.13 -0.59 -5.65
C ARG A 76 -2.48 -2.08 -5.70
N LEU A 77 -3.01 -2.65 -4.62
CA LEU A 77 -3.45 -4.05 -4.58
C LEU A 77 -4.64 -4.29 -5.52
N PHE A 78 -5.56 -3.32 -5.63
CA PHE A 78 -6.64 -3.39 -6.62
C PHE A 78 -6.15 -3.19 -8.05
N GLU A 79 -5.14 -2.36 -8.30
CA GLU A 79 -4.53 -2.24 -9.63
C GLU A 79 -3.95 -3.58 -10.11
N VAL A 80 -3.31 -4.34 -9.21
CA VAL A 80 -2.83 -5.70 -9.54
C VAL A 80 -3.99 -6.62 -9.88
N LYS A 81 -5.07 -6.59 -9.11
CA LYS A 81 -6.28 -7.38 -9.41
C LYS A 81 -6.81 -7.03 -10.81
N GLU A 82 -6.96 -5.74 -11.13
CA GLU A 82 -7.46 -5.29 -12.43
C GLU A 82 -6.51 -5.65 -13.58
N PHE A 83 -5.19 -5.61 -13.32
CA PHE A 83 -4.18 -6.10 -14.26
C PHE A 83 -4.34 -7.60 -14.55
N LEU A 84 -4.58 -8.44 -13.53
CA LEU A 84 -4.82 -9.88 -13.71
C LEU A 84 -6.17 -10.18 -14.38
N GLU A 85 -7.13 -9.25 -14.32
CA GLU A 85 -8.34 -9.28 -15.16
C GLU A 85 -8.08 -8.85 -16.62
N PHE A 86 -6.83 -8.47 -16.92
CA PHE A 86 -6.34 -7.95 -18.20
C PHE A 86 -7.12 -6.71 -18.67
N GLY A 87 -7.60 -5.87 -17.74
CA GLY A 87 -8.38 -4.67 -18.05
C GLY A 87 -9.60 -4.95 -18.93
N GLY A 88 -10.22 -6.13 -18.79
CA GLY A 88 -11.35 -6.58 -19.63
C GLY A 88 -10.95 -7.03 -21.05
N LYS A 89 -9.66 -6.97 -21.42
CA LYS A 89 -9.11 -7.42 -22.70
C LYS A 89 -8.71 -8.90 -22.69
N ARG A 90 -9.28 -9.71 -21.79
CA ARG A 90 -9.04 -11.16 -21.70
C ARG A 90 -9.19 -11.89 -23.04
N LYS A 91 -9.99 -11.35 -23.98
CA LYS A 91 -10.17 -11.88 -25.35
C LYS A 91 -8.94 -11.76 -26.25
N THR A 92 -7.98 -10.89 -25.91
CA THR A 92 -6.77 -10.64 -26.73
C THR A 92 -5.61 -11.52 -26.32
N LEU A 93 -5.53 -11.90 -25.03
CA LEU A 93 -4.51 -12.80 -24.53
C LEU A 93 -4.91 -14.25 -24.83
N LYS A 94 -4.05 -14.98 -25.54
CA LYS A 94 -4.29 -16.38 -25.94
C LYS A 94 -3.44 -17.39 -25.18
N ASP A 95 -2.48 -16.94 -24.38
CA ASP A 95 -1.62 -17.83 -23.62
C ASP A 95 -2.40 -18.49 -22.47
N GLU A 96 -2.70 -19.79 -22.64
CA GLU A 96 -3.47 -20.57 -21.69
C GLU A 96 -2.80 -20.67 -20.31
N LYS A 97 -1.47 -20.66 -20.24
CA LYS A 97 -0.74 -20.73 -18.97
C LYS A 97 -0.90 -19.44 -18.19
N ILE A 98 -0.79 -18.29 -18.86
CA ILE A 98 -1.02 -16.99 -18.23
C ILE A 98 -2.48 -16.86 -17.79
N LEU A 99 -3.43 -17.29 -18.61
CA LEU A 99 -4.85 -17.28 -18.27
C LEU A 99 -5.18 -18.17 -17.07
N ALA A 100 -4.58 -19.37 -16.98
CA ALA A 100 -4.75 -20.27 -15.85
C ALA A 100 -4.13 -19.69 -14.56
N PHE A 101 -2.90 -19.17 -14.66
CA PHE A 101 -2.23 -18.47 -13.54
C PHE A 101 -3.05 -17.30 -13.01
N ALA A 102 -3.54 -16.43 -13.90
CA ALA A 102 -4.34 -15.29 -13.50
C ALA A 102 -5.67 -15.72 -12.85
N ALA A 103 -6.31 -16.76 -13.37
CA ALA A 103 -7.55 -17.30 -12.79
C ALA A 103 -7.33 -17.81 -11.36
N GLU A 104 -6.23 -18.54 -11.10
CA GLU A 104 -5.88 -19.01 -9.76
C GLU A 104 -5.59 -17.84 -8.80
N ALA A 105 -4.80 -16.86 -9.26
CA ALA A 105 -4.51 -15.67 -8.47
C ALA A 105 -5.77 -14.86 -8.13
N LEU A 106 -6.71 -14.75 -9.09
CA LEU A 106 -7.99 -14.07 -8.87
C LEU A 106 -8.90 -14.87 -7.93
N ASP A 107 -8.97 -16.20 -8.02
CA ASP A 107 -9.70 -17.02 -7.05
C ASP A 107 -9.18 -16.83 -5.62
N ALA A 108 -7.85 -16.75 -5.45
CA ALA A 108 -7.25 -16.42 -4.17
C ALA A 108 -7.64 -15.01 -3.68
N PHE A 109 -7.72 -14.03 -4.58
CA PHE A 109 -8.19 -12.68 -4.25
C PHE A 109 -9.67 -12.65 -3.88
N GLU A 110 -10.53 -13.44 -4.53
CA GLU A 110 -11.96 -13.50 -4.21
C GLU A 110 -12.21 -13.88 -2.75
N LYS A 111 -11.36 -14.73 -2.17
CA LYS A 111 -11.42 -15.09 -0.74
C LYS A 111 -11.17 -13.89 0.18
N LEU A 112 -10.41 -12.89 -0.27
CA LEU A 112 -10.18 -11.65 0.47
C LEU A 112 -11.42 -10.76 0.51
N LYS A 113 -12.35 -10.90 -0.43
CA LYS A 113 -13.61 -10.14 -0.41
C LYS A 113 -14.51 -10.50 0.76
N GLY A 114 -14.37 -11.72 1.28
CA GLY A 114 -15.10 -12.17 2.47
C GLY A 114 -14.60 -11.56 3.79
N LYS A 115 -13.52 -10.78 3.77
CA LYS A 115 -12.99 -10.11 4.97
C LYS A 115 -13.62 -8.71 5.12
N ASN A 116 -13.93 -8.32 6.35
CA ASN A 116 -14.65 -7.07 6.64
C ASN A 116 -13.95 -5.81 6.09
N GLY A 117 -12.61 -5.77 6.13
CA GLY A 117 -11.83 -4.65 5.60
C GLY A 117 -11.87 -4.43 4.09
N TYR A 118 -12.37 -5.42 3.31
CA TYR A 118 -12.42 -5.32 1.86
C TYR A 118 -13.30 -4.17 1.37
N GLU A 119 -14.52 -4.05 1.91
CA GLU A 119 -15.46 -3.02 1.47
C GLU A 119 -14.95 -1.61 1.82
N ILE A 120 -14.25 -1.47 2.95
CA ILE A 120 -13.58 -0.22 3.34
C ILE A 120 -12.49 0.12 2.32
N ALA A 121 -11.59 -0.82 2.05
CA ALA A 121 -10.50 -0.62 1.09
C ALA A 121 -11.03 -0.25 -0.31
N ARG A 122 -12.07 -0.96 -0.77
CA ARG A 122 -12.73 -0.71 -2.05
C ARG A 122 -13.33 0.70 -2.10
N ASN A 123 -14.08 1.10 -1.07
CA ASN A 123 -14.70 2.42 -1.02
C ASN A 123 -13.65 3.53 -0.97
N MET A 124 -12.59 3.35 -0.18
CA MET A 124 -11.49 4.32 -0.09
C MET A 124 -10.72 4.46 -1.41
N ARG A 125 -10.50 3.37 -2.15
CA ARG A 125 -9.95 3.43 -3.50
C ARG A 125 -10.82 4.30 -4.41
N HIS A 126 -12.12 3.99 -4.48
CA HIS A 126 -13.03 4.64 -5.42
C HIS A 126 -13.30 6.11 -5.10
N GLU A 127 -13.36 6.48 -3.82
CA GLU A 127 -13.82 7.81 -3.42
C GLU A 127 -12.69 8.76 -3.03
N ALA A 128 -11.56 8.25 -2.50
CA ALA A 128 -10.57 9.08 -1.81
C ALA A 128 -9.14 8.98 -2.35
N THR A 129 -8.80 8.00 -3.21
CA THR A 129 -7.39 7.75 -3.56
C THR A 129 -6.97 8.25 -4.94
N HIS A 130 -7.76 8.00 -6.00
CA HIS A 130 -7.35 8.34 -7.38
C HIS A 130 -8.30 9.27 -8.12
N HIS A 131 -9.54 9.43 -7.63
CA HIS A 131 -10.53 10.29 -8.25
C HIS A 131 -11.25 11.12 -7.19
N TYR A 132 -11.02 12.44 -7.20
CA TYR A 132 -11.79 13.36 -6.36
C TYR A 132 -13.23 13.44 -6.86
N SER A 133 -14.16 12.85 -6.12
CA SER A 133 -15.58 12.79 -6.48
C SER A 133 -16.40 13.79 -5.67
N LEU A 134 -16.85 14.89 -6.31
CA LEU A 134 -17.76 15.85 -5.68
C LEU A 134 -19.05 15.18 -5.19
N SER A 135 -19.54 14.17 -5.91
CA SER A 135 -20.73 13.41 -5.51
C SER A 135 -20.48 12.59 -4.23
N ALA A 136 -19.29 11.99 -4.08
CA ALA A 136 -18.90 11.28 -2.87
C ALA A 136 -18.73 12.28 -1.70
N ALA A 137 -18.05 13.40 -1.92
CA ALA A 137 -17.90 14.46 -0.92
C ALA A 137 -19.26 14.94 -0.40
N ARG A 138 -20.23 15.22 -1.29
CA ARG A 138 -21.60 15.61 -0.92
C ARG A 138 -22.34 14.56 -0.11
N LYS A 139 -22.14 13.27 -0.42
CA LYS A 139 -22.71 12.17 0.37
C LYS A 139 -22.08 12.11 1.75
N ASN A 140 -20.75 12.22 1.82
CA ASN A 140 -19.99 12.06 3.06
C ASN A 140 -20.16 13.25 4.01
N LEU A 141 -20.41 14.47 3.51
CA LEU A 141 -20.69 15.65 4.33
C LEU A 141 -21.83 15.44 5.34
N ARG A 142 -22.81 14.59 5.03
CA ARG A 142 -23.94 14.25 5.94
C ARG A 142 -23.53 13.39 7.14
N HIS A 143 -22.32 12.85 7.11
CA HIS A 143 -21.77 11.92 8.10
C HIS A 143 -20.51 12.48 8.79
N VAL A 144 -20.15 13.74 8.49
CA VAL A 144 -19.08 14.46 9.18
C VAL A 144 -19.61 14.86 10.57
N PRO A 145 -18.87 14.60 11.65
CA PRO A 145 -19.33 14.95 12.99
C PRO A 145 -19.34 16.47 13.19
N SER A 146 -20.19 16.98 14.08
CA SER A 146 -20.32 18.42 14.33
C SER A 146 -19.07 19.06 14.93
N ASN A 147 -18.21 18.25 15.55
CA ASN A 147 -16.93 18.65 16.11
C ASN A 147 -15.73 18.31 15.20
N ALA A 148 -15.97 18.08 13.90
CA ALA A 148 -14.89 17.80 12.94
C ALA A 148 -13.83 18.91 12.91
N ASN A 149 -12.57 18.53 12.72
CA ASN A 149 -11.47 19.49 12.62
C ASN A 149 -11.47 20.14 11.22
N CYS A 150 -11.89 21.40 11.15
CA CYS A 150 -11.89 22.21 9.93
C CYS A 150 -10.78 23.27 9.92
N SER A 151 -9.80 23.17 10.81
CA SER A 151 -8.70 24.13 10.91
C SER A 151 -7.78 24.05 9.70
N LEU A 152 -7.09 25.15 9.40
CA LEU A 152 -6.02 25.21 8.41
C LEU A 152 -4.69 25.34 9.16
N TYR A 153 -3.87 24.30 9.12
CA TYR A 153 -2.55 24.32 9.75
C TYR A 153 -1.52 24.79 8.73
N LEU A 154 -1.10 26.04 8.87
CA LEU A 154 -0.17 26.70 7.95
C LEU A 154 1.22 26.77 8.58
N HIS A 155 2.22 26.37 7.81
CA HIS A 155 3.62 26.44 8.20
C HIS A 155 4.46 27.10 7.09
N GLN A 156 5.58 27.72 7.47
CA GLN A 156 6.48 28.39 6.51
C GLN A 156 7.06 27.40 5.48
N MET A 157 7.42 26.20 5.96
CA MET A 157 7.73 25.06 5.09
C MET A 157 6.43 24.41 4.63
N THR A 158 6.13 24.49 3.34
CA THR A 158 4.85 24.03 2.77
C THR A 158 4.55 22.55 3.02
N GLY A 159 5.58 21.70 3.12
CA GLY A 159 5.43 20.27 3.44
C GLY A 159 4.90 19.97 4.85
N ASN A 160 4.95 20.95 5.76
CA ASN A 160 4.44 20.82 7.13
C ASN A 160 3.00 21.33 7.27
N SER A 161 2.43 21.93 6.22
CA SER A 161 1.06 22.42 6.21
C SER A 161 0.09 21.28 5.89
N TYR A 162 -1.04 21.22 6.58
CA TYR A 162 -2.07 20.19 6.37
C TYR A 162 -3.47 20.72 6.67
N TYR A 163 -4.47 20.05 6.08
CA TYR A 163 -5.85 20.55 6.01
C TYR A 163 -6.85 19.44 6.36
N PRO A 164 -7.12 19.21 7.66
CA PRO A 164 -7.91 18.08 8.12
C PRO A 164 -9.33 18.02 7.56
N MET A 165 -9.93 19.15 7.18
CA MET A 165 -11.27 19.18 6.57
C MET A 165 -11.42 18.19 5.41
N GLY A 166 -10.40 18.03 4.56
CA GLY A 166 -10.45 17.08 3.45
C GLY A 166 -10.56 15.63 3.93
N GLU A 167 -9.85 15.30 5.01
CA GLU A 167 -9.85 13.98 5.64
C GLU A 167 -11.13 13.74 6.44
N GLU A 168 -11.62 14.74 7.15
CA GLU A 168 -12.93 14.71 7.81
C GLU A 168 -14.06 14.40 6.83
N VAL A 169 -14.06 15.05 5.67
CA VAL A 169 -15.10 14.84 4.66
C VAL A 169 -14.89 13.52 3.91
N MET A 170 -13.70 13.27 3.37
CA MET A 170 -13.51 12.15 2.44
C MET A 170 -13.27 10.82 3.15
N PHE A 171 -12.57 10.85 4.29
CA PHE A 171 -12.24 9.65 5.05
C PHE A 171 -13.21 9.44 6.20
N VAL A 172 -13.27 10.34 7.18
CA VAL A 172 -14.08 10.15 8.40
C VAL A 172 -15.56 10.09 8.04
N GLY A 173 -16.06 10.99 7.20
CA GLY A 173 -17.43 10.96 6.70
C GLY A 173 -17.74 9.70 5.89
N GLY A 174 -16.79 9.23 5.08
CA GLY A 174 -16.92 7.96 4.34
C GLY A 174 -16.99 6.75 5.27
N MET A 175 -16.12 6.70 6.28
CA MET A 175 -16.08 5.66 7.31
C MET A 175 -17.34 5.67 8.17
N ASN A 176 -17.80 6.84 8.62
CA ASN A 176 -19.04 6.99 9.36
C ASN A 176 -20.27 6.57 8.54
N ARG A 177 -20.25 6.79 7.21
CA ARG A 177 -21.32 6.35 6.31
C ARG A 177 -21.34 4.82 6.19
N VAL A 178 -20.19 4.18 6.01
CA VAL A 178 -20.07 2.71 5.95
C VAL A 178 -20.41 2.10 7.31
N GLY A 179 -19.93 2.73 8.37
CA GLY A 179 -20.11 2.34 9.75
C GLY A 179 -21.34 2.93 10.42
N ALA A 180 -22.33 3.42 9.67
CA ALA A 180 -23.52 4.06 10.24
C ALA A 180 -24.33 3.12 11.14
N LYS A 181 -24.12 1.81 11.00
CA LYS A 181 -24.69 0.76 11.85
C LYS A 181 -23.98 0.59 13.20
N PHE A 182 -22.78 1.15 13.36
CA PHE A 182 -22.00 1.08 14.59
C PHE A 182 -22.27 2.29 15.46
N SER A 183 -22.41 2.02 16.75
CA SER A 183 -22.85 2.97 17.76
C SER A 183 -21.69 3.49 18.61
N SER A 184 -20.63 2.69 18.79
CA SER A 184 -19.51 3.05 19.67
C SER A 184 -18.27 3.53 18.90
N LYS A 185 -17.35 4.19 19.62
CA LYS A 185 -16.05 4.63 19.08
C LYS A 185 -15.15 3.43 18.82
N GLU A 186 -15.24 2.42 19.69
CA GLU A 186 -14.48 1.18 19.63
C GLU A 186 -14.83 0.37 18.38
N GLU A 187 -16.13 0.26 18.04
CA GLU A 187 -16.58 -0.40 16.81
C GLU A 187 -16.04 0.30 15.56
N LYS A 188 -15.99 1.65 15.57
CA LYS A 188 -15.43 2.42 14.45
C LYS A 188 -13.91 2.29 14.36
N GLN A 189 -13.22 2.20 15.49
CA GLN A 189 -11.78 1.92 15.51
C GLN A 189 -11.49 0.53 14.96
N GLU A 190 -12.36 -0.45 15.24
CA GLU A 190 -12.22 -1.80 14.72
C GLU A 190 -12.31 -1.83 13.19
N LEU A 191 -13.12 -0.96 12.56
CA LEU A 191 -13.13 -0.85 11.10
C LEU A 191 -11.75 -0.47 10.51
N ILE A 192 -11.00 0.38 11.21
CA ILE A 192 -9.65 0.75 10.79
C ILE A 192 -8.72 -0.46 10.91
N ASN A 193 -8.83 -1.22 12.00
CA ASN A 193 -8.06 -2.45 12.19
C ASN A 193 -8.41 -3.48 11.11
N GLU A 194 -9.69 -3.72 10.84
CA GLU A 194 -10.16 -4.63 9.79
C GLU A 194 -9.62 -4.24 8.42
N TRP A 195 -9.60 -2.94 8.10
CA TRP A 195 -9.01 -2.42 6.86
C TRP A 195 -7.50 -2.66 6.80
N TYR A 196 -6.78 -2.42 7.90
CA TYR A 196 -5.36 -2.72 7.99
C TYR A 196 -5.07 -4.21 7.81
N GLU A 197 -5.79 -5.08 8.51
CA GLU A 197 -5.67 -6.54 8.41
C GLU A 197 -6.00 -7.05 7.00
N TRP A 198 -6.98 -6.44 6.33
CA TRP A 198 -7.23 -6.72 4.92
C TRP A 198 -6.04 -6.34 4.06
N ASN A 199 -5.41 -5.18 4.29
CA ASN A 199 -4.25 -4.72 3.55
C ASN A 199 -3.03 -5.65 3.72
N LEU A 200 -2.81 -6.15 4.94
CA LEU A 200 -1.80 -7.17 5.21
C LEU A 200 -2.07 -8.46 4.44
N ALA A 201 -3.30 -8.97 4.50
CA ALA A 201 -3.68 -10.19 3.80
C ALA A 201 -3.58 -10.04 2.27
N ALA A 202 -3.98 -8.88 1.72
CA ALA A 202 -3.87 -8.59 0.31
C ALA A 202 -2.41 -8.39 -0.14
N SER A 203 -1.55 -7.80 0.70
CA SER A 203 -0.11 -7.73 0.42
C SER A 203 0.53 -9.13 0.39
N GLN A 204 0.14 -10.01 1.33
CA GLN A 204 0.60 -11.40 1.33
C GLN A 204 0.11 -12.17 0.09
N TRP A 205 -1.12 -11.91 -0.36
CA TRP A 205 -1.63 -12.44 -1.62
C TRP A 205 -0.74 -12.03 -2.79
N LEU A 206 -0.39 -10.75 -2.92
CA LEU A 206 0.50 -10.26 -3.99
C LEU A 206 1.87 -10.95 -3.96
N GLU A 207 2.49 -11.09 -2.78
CA GLU A 207 3.76 -11.80 -2.62
C GLU A 207 3.67 -13.27 -3.09
N ASN A 208 2.59 -13.96 -2.71
CA ASN A 208 2.33 -15.34 -3.12
C ASN A 208 2.08 -15.44 -4.62
N THR A 209 1.28 -14.55 -5.19
CA THR A 209 1.01 -14.47 -6.63
C THR A 209 2.29 -14.22 -7.41
N PHE A 210 3.15 -13.31 -6.98
CA PHE A 210 4.43 -13.07 -7.63
C PHE A 210 5.36 -14.29 -7.50
N THR A 211 5.41 -14.92 -6.33
CA THR A 211 6.19 -16.16 -6.14
C THR A 211 5.73 -17.28 -7.09
N SER A 212 4.42 -17.48 -7.23
CA SER A 212 3.86 -18.45 -8.18
C SER A 212 4.17 -18.08 -9.63
N CYS A 213 4.12 -16.79 -9.99
CA CYS A 213 4.54 -16.29 -11.30
C CYS A 213 6.00 -16.66 -11.60
N LEU A 214 6.91 -16.41 -10.66
CA LEU A 214 8.32 -16.77 -10.82
C LEU A 214 8.52 -18.27 -10.98
N LYS A 215 7.83 -19.10 -10.17
CA LYS A 215 7.90 -20.56 -10.25
C LYS A 215 7.36 -21.11 -11.56
N LEU A 216 6.34 -20.48 -12.14
CA LEU A 216 5.69 -20.95 -13.35
C LEU A 216 6.43 -20.52 -14.62
N PHE A 217 6.83 -19.26 -14.70
CA PHE A 217 7.39 -18.70 -15.95
C PHE A 217 8.91 -18.61 -15.92
N LEU A 218 9.49 -18.16 -14.80
CA LEU A 218 10.90 -17.80 -14.75
C LEU A 218 11.82 -18.97 -14.38
N LEU A 219 11.62 -19.58 -13.22
CA LEU A 219 12.50 -20.62 -12.69
C LEU A 219 12.67 -21.85 -13.61
N PRO A 220 11.63 -22.35 -14.30
CA PRO A 220 11.77 -23.50 -15.19
C PRO A 220 12.72 -23.25 -16.38
N LYS A 221 12.94 -21.98 -16.76
CA LYS A 221 13.87 -21.60 -17.84
C LYS A 221 15.33 -21.59 -17.38
N PHE A 222 15.57 -21.59 -16.08
CA PHE A 222 16.90 -21.45 -15.49
C PHE A 222 17.22 -22.51 -14.41
N PRO A 223 17.05 -23.82 -14.69
CA PRO A 223 17.22 -24.87 -13.68
C PRO A 223 18.65 -24.97 -13.13
N GLN A 224 19.64 -24.42 -13.85
CA GLN A 224 21.04 -24.44 -13.45
C GLN A 224 21.45 -23.20 -12.65
N LYS A 225 20.62 -22.14 -12.61
CA LYS A 225 20.93 -20.93 -11.85
C LYS A 225 20.79 -21.24 -10.36
N LYS A 226 21.81 -20.85 -9.60
CA LYS A 226 21.82 -20.94 -8.15
C LYS A 226 21.65 -19.55 -7.57
N ALA A 227 20.84 -19.46 -6.53
CA ALA A 227 20.76 -18.23 -5.76
C ALA A 227 22.09 -18.00 -5.03
N LEU A 228 22.55 -16.76 -5.02
CA LEU A 228 23.79 -16.30 -4.41
C LEU A 228 23.46 -15.54 -3.13
N ARG A 229 24.17 -15.86 -2.05
CA ARG A 229 24.11 -15.06 -0.83
C ARG A 229 25.00 -13.83 -1.03
N LYS A 230 24.42 -12.63 -0.95
CA LYS A 230 25.13 -11.35 -0.95
C LYS A 230 25.02 -10.69 0.42
N SER A 231 26.14 -10.16 0.90
CA SER A 231 26.20 -9.38 2.13
C SER A 231 26.55 -7.93 1.80
N PHE A 232 25.83 -7.00 2.40
CA PHE A 232 26.06 -5.56 2.27
C PHE A 232 26.41 -4.98 3.62
N ARG A 233 27.48 -4.18 3.67
CA ARG A 233 27.76 -3.31 4.81
C ARG A 233 27.11 -1.97 4.55
N LEU A 234 26.08 -1.66 5.32
CA LEU A 234 25.28 -0.46 5.13
C LEU A 234 25.57 0.55 6.25
N GLY A 235 25.50 1.83 5.89
CA GLY A 235 25.53 2.92 6.85
C GLY A 235 24.25 2.91 7.72
N PRO A 236 24.31 3.47 8.94
CA PRO A 236 23.16 3.51 9.85
C PRO A 236 21.97 4.30 9.28
N GLU A 237 22.18 5.18 8.31
CA GLU A 237 21.13 5.91 7.60
C GLU A 237 20.30 5.04 6.64
N LEU A 238 20.81 3.87 6.24
CA LEU A 238 20.15 2.95 5.31
C LEU A 238 19.48 1.76 6.01
N VAL A 239 19.75 1.56 7.30
CA VAL A 239 19.23 0.44 8.11
C VAL A 239 18.86 0.95 9.49
N SER A 240 17.59 0.86 9.83
CA SER A 240 17.07 1.23 11.15
C SER A 240 15.94 0.30 11.56
N SER A 241 15.69 0.20 12.86
CA SER A 241 14.44 -0.33 13.37
C SER A 241 13.36 0.75 13.39
N PRO A 242 12.07 0.37 13.36
CA PRO A 242 10.97 1.32 13.52
C PRO A 242 10.88 1.91 14.93
N ASP A 243 11.59 1.37 15.92
CA ASP A 243 11.66 1.92 17.28
C ASP A 243 12.74 3.01 17.38
N GLU A 244 13.77 2.95 16.54
CA GLU A 244 14.86 3.93 16.50
C GLU A 244 14.59 5.10 15.54
N HIS A 245 13.91 4.83 14.42
CA HIS A 245 13.64 5.85 13.41
C HIS A 245 12.17 5.80 12.97
N LYS A 246 11.60 6.98 12.75
CA LYS A 246 10.23 7.17 12.28
C LYS A 246 10.22 8.13 11.10
N VAL A 247 9.26 7.97 10.19
CA VAL A 247 9.00 8.98 9.15
C VAL A 247 8.53 10.26 9.85
N PRO A 248 9.24 11.39 9.73
CA PRO A 248 8.90 12.60 10.48
C PRO A 248 7.53 13.15 10.07
N ILE A 249 6.76 13.64 11.04
CA ILE A 249 5.49 14.35 10.79
C ILE A 249 5.74 15.78 10.29
N PHE A 250 6.82 16.40 10.78
CA PHE A 250 7.25 17.74 10.41
C PHE A 250 8.71 17.73 10.00
N LEU A 251 9.03 18.42 8.90
CA LEU A 251 10.38 18.69 8.47
C LEU A 251 10.96 19.83 9.30
N GLY A 252 12.17 19.64 9.83
CA GLY A 252 12.95 20.70 10.48
C GLY A 252 13.75 21.53 9.48
N ASP A 253 14.10 22.76 9.85
CA ASP A 253 15.03 23.57 9.06
C ASP A 253 16.45 22.98 9.15
N VAL A 254 17.05 22.71 7.99
CA VAL A 254 18.40 22.16 7.86
C VAL A 254 19.44 23.13 8.44
N SER A 255 19.12 24.43 8.51
CA SER A 255 20.01 25.49 9.00
C SER A 255 20.37 25.38 10.50
N ASN A 256 19.62 24.61 11.29
CA ASN A 256 19.81 24.48 12.74
C ASN A 256 20.56 23.21 13.19
N VAL A 257 21.04 22.36 12.27
CA VAL A 257 21.61 21.03 12.59
C VAL A 257 23.15 21.03 12.69
N THR A 258 23.82 22.17 12.50
CA THR A 258 25.30 22.27 12.51
C THR A 258 25.94 22.91 13.75
N ASN A 259 25.27 22.91 14.92
CA ASN A 259 25.88 23.34 16.18
C ASN A 259 25.98 22.19 17.19
#